data_AF-A0A084ER24-F1
#
_entry.id   AF-A0A084ER24-F1
#
_cell.length_a   1.000
_cell.length_b   1.000
_cell.length_c   1.000
_cell.angle_alpha   90.00
_cell.angle_beta   90.00
_cell.angle_gamma   90.00
#
_symmetry.space_group_name_H-M   'P 1'
#
loop_
_entity.id
_entity.type
_entity.pdbx_description
1 polymer ?
#
loop_
_entity_poly.entity_id
_entity_poly.type
_entity_poly.pdbx_seq_one_letter_code
_entity_poly.pdbx_strand_id
1 'polypeptide(L)' 'MPFVDIRLAGSATREQKAAIVADVTQSLVERLGKPAAAVQIVISEVSTENYAAGGQLIADRALSPAREDANAADTPR' A
#
# COMPACT_ATOMS: atom_id res chain seq x y z
N MET A 1 5.31 -13.14 -14.33
CA MET A 1 3.96 -12.88 -13.82
C MET A 1 4.14 -12.22 -12.46
N PRO A 2 3.99 -10.90 -12.35
CA PRO A 2 4.16 -10.20 -11.08
C PRO A 2 3.01 -10.51 -10.10
N PHE A 3 3.34 -10.71 -8.83
CA PHE A 3 2.37 -10.83 -7.74
C PHE A 3 2.70 -9.79 -6.66
N VAL A 4 1.68 -9.11 -6.16
CA VAL A 4 1.78 -8.10 -5.10
C VAL A 4 0.79 -8.42 -3.99
N ASP A 5 1.27 -8.52 -2.76
CA ASP A 5 0.45 -8.59 -1.55
C ASP A 5 0.55 -7.26 -0.81
N ILE A 6 -0.59 -6.57 -0.67
CA ILE A 6 -0.71 -5.30 0.02
C ILE A 6 -1.44 -5.57 1.34
N ARG A 7 -0.75 -5.37 2.45
CA ARG A 7 -1.32 -5.47 3.79
C ARG A 7 -1.44 -4.08 4.40
N LEU A 8 -2.67 -3.68 4.71
CA LEU A 8 -3.01 -2.39 5.28
C LEU A 8 -3.44 -2.57 6.74
N ALA A 9 -2.95 -1.71 7.64
CA ALA A 9 -3.52 -1.56 8.97
C ALA A 9 -4.77 -0.66 8.87
N GLY A 10 -5.94 -1.19 9.22
CA GLY A 10 -7.23 -0.54 9.04
C GLY A 10 -7.90 -0.89 7.71
N SER A 11 -8.89 -0.07 7.34
CA SER A 11 -9.71 -0.25 6.14
C SER A 11 -9.57 0.91 5.17
N ALA A 12 -9.71 0.62 3.88
CA ALA A 12 -9.80 1.59 2.79
C ALA A 12 -11.13 1.44 2.04
N THR A 13 -11.61 2.53 1.44
CA THR A 13 -12.81 2.46 0.60
C THR A 13 -12.56 1.64 -0.67
N ARG A 14 -13.63 1.22 -1.34
CA ARG A 14 -13.53 0.49 -2.61
C ARG A 14 -12.78 1.33 -3.66
N GLU A 15 -13.05 2.62 -3.71
CA GLU A 15 -12.47 3.57 -4.67
C GLU A 15 -10.97 3.73 -4.43
N GLN A 16 -10.56 3.83 -3.17
CA GLN A 16 -9.14 3.89 -2.79
C GLN A 16 -8.42 2.60 -3.19
N LYS A 17 -9.00 1.43 -2.90
CA LYS A 17 -8.44 0.13 -3.31
C LYS A 17 -8.33 0.02 -4.84
N ALA A 18 -9.32 0.49 -5.58
CA ALA A 18 -9.30 0.48 -7.05
C ALA A 18 -8.19 1.38 -7.61
N ALA A 19 -8.00 2.58 -7.06
CA ALA A 19 -6.92 3.48 -7.48
C ALA A 19 -5.54 2.87 -7.21
N ILE A 20 -5.33 2.31 -6.00
CA ILE A 20 -4.06 1.64 -5.64
C ILE A 20 -3.75 0.48 -6.61
N VAL A 21 -4.75 -0.35 -6.95
CA VAL A 21 -4.56 -1.46 -7.90
C VAL A 21 -4.16 -0.95 -9.28
N ALA A 22 -4.77 0.13 -9.76
CA ALA A 22 -4.45 0.73 -11.05
C ALA A 22 -3.00 1.23 -11.09
N ASP A 23 -2.60 2.02 -10.08
CA ASP A 23 -1.27 2.63 -10.01
C ASP A 23 -0.15 1.58 -9.90
N VAL A 24 -0.35 0.57 -9.04
CA VAL A 24 0.63 -0.53 -8.87
C VAL A 24 0.74 -1.34 -10.15
N THR A 25 -0.39 -1.65 -10.80
CA THR A 25 -0.37 -2.39 -12.08
C THR A 25 0.38 -1.62 -13.15
N GLN A 26 0.09 -0.32 -13.30
CA GLN A 26 0.77 0.55 -14.26
C GLN A 26 2.29 0.55 -14.03
N SER A 27 2.74 0.75 -12.79
CA SER A 27 4.17 0.76 -12.45
C SER A 27 4.88 -0.53 -12.85
N LEU A 28 4.25 -1.69 -12.65
CA LEU A 28 4.82 -2.99 -13.01
C LEU A 28 4.85 -3.22 -14.52
N VAL A 29 3.83 -2.74 -15.25
CA VAL A 29 3.82 -2.78 -16.72
C VAL A 29 4.97 -1.95 -17.27
N GLU A 30 5.12 -0.71 -16.81
CA GLU A 30 6.12 0.24 -17.28
C GLU A 30 7.55 -0.22 -16.98
N ARG A 31 7.80 -0.72 -15.77
CA ARG A 31 9.16 -1.07 -15.33
C ARG A 31 9.62 -2.45 -15.75
N LEU A 32 8.70 -3.41 -15.88
CA LEU A 32 9.03 -4.82 -16.15
C LEU A 32 8.62 -5.30 -17.54
N GLY A 33 7.92 -4.46 -18.32
CA GLY A 33 7.46 -4.79 -19.67
C GLY A 33 6.52 -6.00 -19.71
N LYS A 34 5.77 -6.27 -18.63
CA LYS A 34 4.82 -7.37 -18.55
C LYS A 34 3.40 -6.86 -18.86
N PRO A 35 2.55 -7.67 -19.51
CA PRO A 35 1.17 -7.26 -19.77
C PRO A 35 0.40 -7.11 -18.45
N ALA A 36 -0.51 -6.14 -18.39
CA ALA A 36 -1.34 -5.88 -17.21
C ALA A 36 -2.11 -7.14 -16.75
N ALA A 37 -2.58 -7.96 -17.68
CA ALA A 37 -3.28 -9.21 -17.39
C ALA A 37 -2.42 -10.25 -16.63
N ALA A 38 -1.09 -10.09 -16.61
CA ALA A 38 -0.19 -10.98 -15.87
C ALA A 38 0.12 -10.48 -14.45
N VAL A 39 -0.37 -9.29 -14.07
CA VAL A 39 -0.19 -8.71 -12.74
C VAL A 39 -1.34 -9.15 -11.85
N GLN A 40 -1.02 -9.70 -10.69
CA GLN A 40 -2.00 -10.13 -9.69
C GLN A 40 -1.74 -9.37 -8.39
N ILE A 41 -2.81 -8.81 -7.80
CA ILE A 41 -2.73 -8.00 -6.59
C ILE A 41 -3.78 -8.49 -5.60
N VAL A 42 -3.36 -8.71 -4.35
CA VAL A 42 -4.23 -8.99 -3.21
C VAL A 42 -4.11 -7.86 -2.22
N ILE A 43 -5.24 -7.35 -1.72
CA ILE A 43 -5.29 -6.35 -0.65
C ILE A 43 -5.93 -6.99 0.57
N SER A 44 -5.21 -7.00 1.68
CA SER A 44 -5.69 -7.47 2.98
C SER A 44 -5.77 -6.30 3.96
N GLU A 45 -6.97 -6.07 4.48
CA GLU A 45 -7.26 -5.08 5.52
C GLU A 45 -7.18 -5.77 6.88
N VAL A 46 -6.22 -5.36 7.71
CA VAL A 46 -5.94 -5.98 9.01
C VAL A 46 -6.29 -4.96 10.09
N SER A 47 -7.11 -5.35 11.08
CA SER A 47 -7.40 -4.48 12.22
C SER A 47 -6.13 -3.94 12.86
N THR A 48 -6.15 -2.69 13.32
CA THR A 48 -5.02 -2.06 14.02
C THR A 48 -4.67 -2.76 15.34
N GLU A 49 -5.62 -3.52 15.90
CA GLU A 49 -5.44 -4.42 17.05
C GLU A 49 -4.60 -5.66 16.70
N ASN A 50 -4.53 -6.02 15.42
CA ASN A 50 -3.85 -7.22 14.90
C ASN A 50 -2.62 -6.88 14.06
N TYR A 51 -2.23 -5.61 14.02
CA TYR A 51 -1.08 -5.13 13.26
C TYR A 51 -0.15 -4.37 14.22
N ALA A 52 1.15 -4.67 14.18
CA ALA A 52 2.14 -4.09 15.09
C ALA A 52 3.37 -3.58 14.34
N ALA A 53 3.98 -2.53 14.85
CA ALA A 53 5.26 -2.02 14.37
C ALA A 53 6.04 -1.41 15.53
N GLY A 54 7.36 -1.68 15.60
CA GLY A 54 8.20 -1.17 16.69
C GLY A 54 7.87 -1.75 18.07
N GLY A 55 7.32 -2.97 18.12
CA GLY A 55 6.97 -3.64 19.38
C GLY A 55 5.67 -3.18 20.02
N GLN A 56 4.84 -2.39 19.31
CA GLN A 56 3.54 -1.92 19.78
C GLN A 56 2.47 -2.19 18.73
N LEU A 57 1.24 -2.52 19.17
CA LEU A 57 0.08 -2.57 18.27
C LEU A 57 -0.15 -1.16 17.70
N ILE A 58 -0.60 -1.10 16.45
CA ILE A 58 -0.94 0.19 15.84
C ILE A 58 -2.08 0.87 16.60
N ALA A 59 -3.00 0.09 17.17
CA ALA A 59 -4.05 0.61 18.04
C ALA A 59 -3.53 1.31 19.32
N ASP A 60 -2.39 0.86 19.86
CA ASP A 60 -1.80 1.41 21.09
C ASP A 60 -0.90 2.62 20.83
N ARG A 61 -0.62 2.93 19.56
CA ARG A 61 0.23 4.06 19.20
C ARG A 61 -0.56 5.34 19.51
N ALA A 62 -0.07 6.15 20.46
CA ALA A 62 -0.60 7.48 20.67
C ALA A 62 -0.59 8.22 19.33
N LEU A 63 -1.72 8.84 18.96
CA LEU A 63 -1.84 9.68 17.77
C LEU A 63 -0.83 10.84 17.90
N SER A 64 0.42 10.61 17.49
CA SER A 64 1.35 11.70 17.25
C SER A 64 0.71 12.57 16.16
N PRO A 65 0.47 13.86 16.40
CA PRO A 65 -0.19 14.72 15.43
C PRO A 65 0.61 14.68 14.13
N ALA A 66 -0.04 14.18 13.09
CA ALA A 66 0.37 14.09 11.68
C ALA A 66 1.65 14.85 11.31
N ARG A 67 2.81 14.20 11.48
CA ARG A 67 4.01 14.42 10.68
C ARG A 67 4.83 13.14 10.70
N GLU A 68 4.72 12.36 9.63
CA GLU A 68 5.90 11.69 9.12
C GLU A 68 5.74 11.52 7.61
N ASP A 69 6.57 12.26 6.91
CA ASP A 69 6.55 12.51 5.49
C ASP A 69 6.66 11.21 4.68
N ALA A 70 5.56 10.80 4.04
CA ALA A 70 5.63 10.00 2.82
C ALA A 70 5.76 10.93 1.60
N ASN A 71 6.69 11.89 1.66
CA ASN A 71 7.19 12.54 0.46
C ASN A 71 8.12 11.51 -0.20
N ALA A 72 7.56 10.57 -0.97
CA ALA A 72 8.34 9.88 -1.98
C ALA A 72 8.90 10.99 -2.89
N ALA A 73 10.21 11.19 -2.81
CA ALA A 73 10.91 12.27 -3.47
C ALA A 73 10.41 12.45 -4.91
N ASP A 74 9.87 13.64 -5.20
CA ASP A 74 9.94 14.22 -6.52
C ASP A 74 11.41 14.09 -6.97
N THR A 75 11.67 13.08 -7.80
CA THR A 75 13.00 12.87 -8.38
C THR A 75 13.01 13.74 -9.63
N PRO A 76 13.72 14.89 -9.65
CA PRO A 76 13.77 15.69 -10.83
C PRO A 76 14.77 15.05 -11.81
N ARG A 77 14.24 14.71 -12.99
CA ARG A 77 14.89 14.35 -14.26
C ARG A 77 15.45 12.94 -14.42
#